data_AF-A0A933TQM4-F1
#
_entry.id   AF-A0A933TQM4-F1
#
_cell.length_a   1.000
_cell.length_b   1.000
_cell.length_c   1.000
_cell.angle_alpha   90.00
_cell.angle_beta   90.00
_cell.angle_gamma   90.00
#
_symmetry.space_group_name_H-M   'P 1'
#
loop_
_entity.id
_entity.type
_entity.pdbx_description
1 polymer ?
#
loop_
_entity_poly.entity_id
_entity_poly.type
_entity_poly.pdbx_seq_one_letter_code
_entity_poly.pdbx_strand_id
1 'polypeptide(L)' 'MPTVVKKKPGQTDDRLIADFRKKVLNDEVLLELKKREHYYKPSQIKQARTKARGSGRRSIL' A
#
# COMPACT_ATOMS: atom_id res chain seq x y z
N MET A 1 9.38 -3.55 -9.51
CA MET A 1 9.04 -4.79 -10.23
C MET A 1 7.53 -4.91 -10.29
N PRO A 2 6.94 -5.49 -11.35
CA PRO A 2 5.49 -5.65 -11.42
C PRO A 2 4.99 -6.67 -10.38
N THR A 3 3.85 -6.37 -9.75
CA THR A 3 3.14 -7.31 -8.88
C THR A 3 2.46 -8.37 -9.73
N VAL A 4 2.92 -9.62 -9.65
CA VAL A 4 2.39 -10.74 -10.45
C VAL A 4 1.87 -11.85 -9.54
N VAL A 5 0.68 -12.39 -9.85
CA VAL A 5 0.12 -13.59 -9.23
C VAL A 5 -0.25 -14.58 -10.33
N LYS A 6 0.12 -15.84 -10.15
CA LYS A 6 -0.19 -16.92 -11.10
C LYS A 6 -1.33 -17.77 -10.54
N LYS A 7 -2.32 -18.09 -11.38
CA LYS A 7 -3.45 -18.95 -11.03
C LYS A 7 -2.97 -20.37 -10.71
N LYS A 8 -3.44 -20.93 -9.60
CA LYS A 8 -3.16 -22.31 -9.20
C LYS A 8 -4.20 -23.28 -9.78
N PRO A 9 -3.87 -24.56 -10.00
CA PRO A 9 -4.86 -25.58 -10.36
C PRO A 9 -6.00 -25.62 -9.34
N GLY A 10 -7.24 -25.63 -9.80
CA GLY A 10 -8.44 -25.65 -8.95
C GLY A 10 -8.78 -24.34 -8.23
N GLN A 11 -8.01 -23.26 -8.46
CA GLN A 11 -8.31 -21.95 -7.87
C GLN A 11 -9.47 -21.27 -8.61
N THR A 12 -10.45 -20.77 -7.86
CA THR A 12 -11.53 -19.93 -8.39
C THR A 12 -11.01 -18.54 -8.76
N ASP A 13 -11.66 -17.87 -9.70
CA ASP A 13 -11.24 -16.54 -10.16
C ASP A 13 -11.35 -15.50 -9.04
N ASP A 14 -12.39 -15.58 -8.20
CA ASP A 14 -12.53 -14.70 -7.03
C ASP A 14 -11.35 -14.82 -6.07
N ARG A 15 -10.87 -16.05 -5.86
CA ARG A 15 -9.72 -16.28 -4.98
C ARG A 15 -8.43 -15.75 -5.60
N LEU A 16 -8.27 -15.88 -6.91
CA LEU A 16 -7.14 -15.30 -7.64
C LEU A 16 -7.12 -13.76 -7.51
N ILE A 17 -8.28 -13.12 -7.68
CA ILE A 17 -8.44 -11.66 -7.52
C ILE A 17 -8.13 -11.25 -6.08
N ALA A 18 -8.60 -11.99 -5.08
CA ALA A 18 -8.31 -11.71 -3.67
C ALA A 18 -6.81 -11.81 -3.36
N ASP A 19 -6.13 -12.84 -3.86
CA ASP A 19 -4.69 -13.01 -3.69
C ASP A 19 -3.91 -11.87 -4.36
N PHE A 20 -4.33 -11.44 -5.55
CA PHE A 20 -3.76 -10.29 -6.24
C PHE A 20 -3.94 -8.99 -5.43
N ARG A 21 -5.15 -8.70 -4.96
CA ARG A 21 -5.41 -7.52 -4.09
C ARG A 21 -4.52 -7.53 -2.85
N LYS A 22 -4.39 -8.68 -2.18
CA LYS A 22 -3.52 -8.83 -1.01
C LYS A 22 -2.06 -8.54 -1.36
N LYS A 23 -1.57 -9.05 -2.50
CA LYS A 23 -0.20 -8.79 -2.94
C LYS A 23 0.04 -7.32 -3.27
N VAL A 24 -0.89 -6.65 -3.95
CA VAL A 24 -0.81 -5.20 -4.25
C VAL A 24 -0.73 -4.36 -2.98
N LEU A 25 -1.48 -4.73 -1.93
CA LEU A 25 -1.41 -4.07 -0.63
C LEU A 25 -0.04 -4.31 0.06
N ASN A 26 0.44 -5.55 0.06
CA ASN A 26 1.74 -5.89 0.66
C ASN A 26 2.92 -5.22 -0.05
N ASP A 27 2.84 -5.10 -1.37
CA ASP A 27 3.85 -4.44 -2.20
C ASP A 27 3.74 -2.89 -2.13
N GLU A 28 2.79 -2.35 -1.35
CA GLU A 28 2.52 -0.91 -1.17
C GLU A 28 2.35 -0.11 -2.47
N VAL A 29 1.96 -0.76 -3.58
CA VAL A 29 1.96 -0.17 -4.94
C VAL A 29 1.14 1.12 -4.99
N LEU A 30 -0.07 1.12 -4.44
CA LEU A 30 -0.96 2.29 -4.44
C LEU A 30 -0.39 3.45 -3.61
N LEU A 31 0.27 3.13 -2.49
CA LEU A 31 0.88 4.14 -1.63
C LEU A 31 2.08 4.79 -2.31
N GLU A 32 2.88 3.99 -3.03
CA GLU A 32 4.01 4.50 -3.80
C GLU A 32 3.56 5.39 -4.95
N LEU A 33 2.52 4.99 -5.70
CA LEU A 33 1.95 5.81 -6.77
C LEU A 33 1.51 7.18 -6.24
N LYS A 34 0.78 7.21 -5.12
CA LYS A 34 0.33 8.47 -4.50
C LYS A 34 1.48 9.35 -4.02
N LYS A 35 2.59 8.77 -3.54
CA LYS A 35 3.79 9.54 -3.16
C LYS A 35 4.48 10.19 -4.38
N ARG A 36 4.34 9.58 -5.57
CA ARG A 36 4.96 10.03 -6.82
C ARG A 36 4.05 10.91 -7.69
N GLU A 37 2.74 10.90 -7.41
CA GLU A 37 1.73 11.70 -8.12
C GLU A 37 2.06 13.18 -8.18
N HIS A 38 2.61 13.72 -7.08
CA HIS A 38 3.07 15.09 -7.00
C HIS A 38 4.47 15.16 -6.39
N TYR A 39 5.23 16.18 -6.78
CA TYR A 39 6.49 16.50 -6.09
C TYR A 39 6.20 17.10 -4.71
N TYR A 40 6.81 16.50 -3.69
CA TYR A 40 6.79 17.02 -2.32
C TYR A 40 8.19 17.38 -1.87
N LYS A 41 8.34 18.55 -1.25
CA LYS A 41 9.64 18.94 -0.65
C LYS A 41 10.02 17.95 0.45
N PRO A 42 11.33 17.69 0.68
CA PRO A 42 11.77 16.79 1.75
C PRO A 42 11.21 17.14 3.14
N SER A 43 11.01 18.43 3.42
CA SER A 43 10.40 18.91 4.66
C SER A 43 8.94 18.46 4.83
N GLN A 44 8.14 18.53 3.76
CA GLN A 44 6.75 18.10 3.75
C GLN A 44 6.64 16.58 3.98
N ILE A 45 7.54 15.80 3.36
CA ILE A 45 7.62 14.35 3.56
C ILE A 45 7.94 14.01 5.03
N LYS A 46 8.93 14.70 5.63
CA LYS A 46 9.27 14.53 7.05
C LYS A 46 8.08 14.86 7.96
N GLN A 47 7.39 15.97 7.72
CA GLN A 47 6.21 16.37 8.49
C GLN A 47 5.08 15.33 8.38
N ALA A 48 4.79 14.83 7.17
CA ALA A 48 3.77 13.82 6.94
C ALA A 48 4.07 12.51 7.68
N ARG A 49 5.35 12.07 7.68
CA ARG A 49 5.78 10.87 8.43
C ARG A 49 5.59 11.03 9.93
N THR A 50 5.90 12.20 10.50
CA THR A 50 5.69 12.47 11.93
C THR A 50 4.21 12.48 12.30
N LYS A 51 3.36 13.10 11.45
CA LYS A 51 1.89 13.08 11.65
C LYS A 51 1.32 11.66 11.60
N ALA A 52 1.72 10.85 10.63
CA ALA A 52 1.27 9.46 10.50
C ALA A 52 1.67 8.60 11.71
N ARG A 53 2.85 8.82 12.30
CA ARG A 53 3.28 8.15 13.53
C ARG A 53 2.49 8.61 14.77
N GLY A 54 2.04 9.86 14.78
CA GLY A 54 1.25 10.42 15.88
C GLY A 54 -0.23 10.03 15.87
N SER A 55 -0.82 9.83 14.69
CA SER A 55 -2.25 9.49 14.57
C SER A 55 -2.60 8.09 15.08
N GLY A 56 -1.67 7.12 15.00
CA GLY A 56 -1.87 5.77 15.55
C GLY A 56 -1.89 5.69 17.08
N ARG A 57 -1.45 6.74 17.79
CA ARG A 57 -1.48 6.79 19.27
C ARG A 57 -2.77 7.37 19.85
N ARG A 58 -3.60 8.05 19.05
CA ARG A 58 -4.81 8.74 19.55
C ARG A 58 -6.05 7.85 19.64
N SER A 59 -6.01 6.62 19.17
CA SER A 59 -7.17 5.70 19.20
C SER A 59 -7.17 4.74 20.40
N ILE A 60 -6.28 4.92 21.40
CA ILE A 60 -6.12 4.03 22.57
C ILE A 60 -6.28 4.81 23.90
N LEU A 61 -6.74 6.06 23.87
CA LEU A 61 -7.07 6.84 25.07
C LEU A 61 -8.53 7.30 25.03
#